data_AF-A0A356TMZ6-F1
#
_entry.id   AF-A0A356TMZ6-F1
#
_cell.length_a   1.000
_cell.length_b   1.000
_cell.length_c   1.000
_cell.angle_alpha   90.00
_cell.angle_beta   90.00
_cell.angle_gamma   90.00
#
_symmetry.space_group_name_H-M   'P 1'
#
loop_
_entity.id
_entity.type
_entity.pdbx_description
1 polymer ?
#
loop_
_entity_poly.entity_id
_entity_poly.type
_entity_poly.pdbx_seq_one_letter_code
_entity_poly.pdbx_strand_id
1 'polypeptide(L)'
;MDAEHGIHVVAQAGGETVFDGWIGAFRSGNTMVRLEGQDEVLMVRGSIKFAFNKPVRDWRDRGITDLESGRIARLSFTNENGAWTFEKRGDAWAQVVAEDAEEGAAVENFDATRVRTLASSLARMRAADFA
;
A
#
# COMPACT_ATOMS: atom_id res chain seq x y z
N MET A 1 -8.48 30.12 8.92
CA MET A 1 -8.27 28.65 8.95
C MET A 1 -7.02 28.45 9.79
N ASP A 2 -7.10 27.77 10.92
CA ASP A 2 -6.02 27.67 11.92
C ASP A 2 -5.28 26.32 11.83
N ALA A 3 -4.23 26.19 12.66
CA ALA A 3 -3.39 25.00 12.71
C ALA A 3 -4.11 23.74 13.23
N GLU A 4 -5.24 23.92 13.91
CA GLU A 4 -6.01 22.84 14.53
C GLU A 4 -6.96 22.18 13.52
N HIS A 5 -7.40 22.93 12.51
CA HIS A 5 -8.40 22.48 11.53
C HIS A 5 -7.86 22.36 10.10
N GLY A 6 -6.53 22.39 9.93
CA GLY A 6 -5.87 22.42 8.63
C GLY A 6 -4.65 21.54 8.52
N ILE A 7 -4.34 21.13 7.28
CA ILE A 7 -3.10 20.43 6.95
C ILE A 7 -2.11 21.47 6.44
N HIS A 8 -0.99 21.63 7.15
CA HIS A 8 0.14 22.42 6.66
C HIS A 8 0.85 21.64 5.54
N VAL A 9 1.00 22.27 4.39
CA VAL A 9 1.57 21.67 3.19
C VAL A 9 2.69 22.57 2.69
N VAL A 10 3.88 21.99 2.59
CA VAL A 10 5.03 22.60 1.94
C VAL A 10 5.35 21.77 0.70
N ALA A 11 5.24 22.37 -0.48
CA ALA A 11 5.59 21.73 -1.75
C ALA A 11 6.91 22.28 -2.28
N GLN A 12 7.77 21.37 -2.72
CA GLN A 12 9.10 21.67 -3.23
C GLN A 12 9.20 21.22 -4.69
N ALA A 13 9.79 22.04 -5.56
CA ALA A 13 10.14 21.67 -6.93
C ALA A 13 11.56 22.16 -7.25
N GLY A 14 12.43 21.26 -7.69
CA GLY A 14 13.83 21.63 -8.00
C GLY A 14 14.62 22.16 -6.80
N GLY A 15 14.19 21.88 -5.57
CA GLY A 15 14.79 22.41 -4.33
C GLY A 15 14.26 23.78 -3.90
N GLU A 16 13.28 24.34 -4.61
CA GLU A 16 12.62 25.59 -4.26
C GLU A 16 11.21 25.33 -3.70
N THR A 17 10.84 26.05 -2.65
CA THR A 17 9.48 26.05 -2.11
C THR A 17 8.54 26.72 -3.10
N VAL A 18 7.68 25.94 -3.75
CA VAL A 18 6.67 26.45 -4.70
C VAL A 18 5.31 26.68 -4.05
N PHE A 19 5.09 26.13 -2.84
CA PHE A 19 3.91 26.36 -2.05
C PHE A 19 4.21 26.17 -0.56
N ASP A 20 3.72 27.07 0.26
CA ASP A 20 3.71 26.96 1.71
C ASP A 20 2.38 27.52 2.23
N GLY A 21 1.57 26.66 2.85
CA GLY A 21 0.29 27.08 3.39
C GLY A 21 -0.56 25.94 3.92
N TRP A 22 -1.76 26.31 4.33
CA TRP A 22 -2.72 25.45 5.00
C TRP A 22 -3.85 25.09 4.05
N ILE A 23 -4.14 23.80 3.92
CA ILE A 23 -5.24 23.26 3.12
C ILE A 23 -6.24 22.60 4.06
N GLY A 24 -7.52 22.94 3.93
CA GLY A 24 -8.52 22.44 4.87
C GLY A 24 -9.94 22.43 4.33
N ALA A 25 -10.83 23.18 4.99
CA ALA A 25 -12.27 23.07 4.83
C ALA A 25 -12.75 23.05 3.37
N PHE A 26 -13.81 22.28 3.12
CA PHE A 26 -14.50 22.27 1.83
C PHE A 26 -15.82 23.05 1.97
N ARG A 27 -15.96 24.18 1.27
CA ARG A 27 -17.17 25.01 1.31
C ARG A 27 -17.56 25.46 -0.10
N SER A 28 -18.86 25.52 -0.37
CA SER A 28 -19.40 25.98 -1.66
C SER A 28 -18.77 25.28 -2.87
N GLY A 29 -18.47 23.99 -2.74
CA GLY A 29 -17.85 23.19 -3.81
C GLY A 29 -16.35 23.38 -3.99
N ASN A 30 -15.67 24.20 -3.18
CA ASN A 30 -14.26 24.51 -3.31
C ASN A 30 -13.47 24.17 -2.04
N THR A 31 -12.17 23.91 -2.20
CA THR A 31 -11.26 23.73 -1.07
C THR A 31 -10.75 25.10 -0.63
N MET A 32 -10.72 25.32 0.68
CA MET A 32 -10.19 26.54 1.29
C MET A 32 -8.69 26.38 1.55
N VAL A 33 -7.93 27.41 1.21
CA VAL A 33 -6.48 27.47 1.39
C VAL A 33 -6.10 28.80 2.05
N ARG A 34 -5.12 28.77 2.95
CA ARG A 34 -4.49 29.98 3.52
C ARG A 34 -2.99 29.89 3.32
N LEU A 35 -2.38 30.89 2.71
CA LEU A 35 -0.92 30.91 2.55
C LEU A 35 -0.24 31.17 3.90
N GLU A 36 0.95 30.59 4.09
CA GLU A 36 1.72 30.83 5.30
C GLU A 36 2.08 32.32 5.45
N GLY A 37 2.00 32.86 6.66
CA GLY A 37 2.17 34.29 6.93
C GLY A 37 1.03 35.21 6.45
N GLN A 38 -0.06 34.66 5.90
CA GLN A 38 -1.25 35.43 5.51
C GLN A 38 -2.47 35.02 6.33
N ASP A 39 -3.35 35.99 6.61
CA ASP A 39 -4.61 35.77 7.32
C ASP A 39 -5.78 35.45 6.37
N GLU A 40 -5.63 35.76 5.08
CA GLU A 40 -6.67 35.58 4.09
C GLU A 40 -6.91 34.10 3.75
N VAL A 41 -8.18 33.71 3.68
CA VAL A 41 -8.59 32.38 3.24
C VAL A 41 -9.12 32.49 1.82
N LEU A 42 -8.46 31.77 0.92
CA LEU A 42 -8.74 31.75 -0.51
C LEU A 42 -9.49 30.48 -0.90
N MET A 43 -10.34 30.59 -1.91
CA MET A 43 -10.92 29.44 -2.59
C MET A 43 -10.05 29.07 -3.78
N VAL A 44 -9.54 27.85 -3.81
CA VAL A 44 -8.82 27.35 -4.99
C VAL A 44 -9.80 26.84 -6.04
N ARG A 45 -9.47 27.09 -7.31
CA ARG A 45 -10.21 26.53 -8.45
C ARG A 45 -9.83 25.05 -8.61
N GLY A 46 -10.85 24.20 -8.79
CA GLY A 46 -10.67 22.76 -8.98
C GLY A 46 -10.81 21.94 -7.70
N SER A 47 -10.76 20.62 -7.85
CA SER A 47 -10.98 19.68 -6.74
C SER A 47 -9.65 19.12 -6.24
N ILE A 48 -8.97 19.85 -5.35
CA ILE A 48 -7.87 19.29 -4.56
C ILE A 48 -8.35 18.57 -3.30
N LYS A 49 -9.67 18.52 -3.08
CA LYS A 49 -10.31 17.88 -1.92
C LYS A 49 -9.78 16.48 -1.67
N PHE A 50 -9.73 15.63 -2.70
CA PHE A 50 -9.30 14.23 -2.55
C PHE A 50 -7.80 14.05 -2.35
N ALA A 51 -6.99 15.06 -2.68
CA ALA A 51 -5.55 15.01 -2.46
C ALA A 51 -5.23 15.21 -0.96
N PHE A 52 -5.95 16.12 -0.30
CA PHE A 52 -5.62 16.56 1.07
C PHE A 52 -6.63 16.14 2.14
N ASN A 53 -7.89 15.89 1.80
CA ASN A 53 -8.87 15.40 2.78
C ASN A 53 -8.72 13.88 3.01
N LYS A 54 -7.58 13.49 3.57
CA LYS A 54 -7.23 12.11 3.91
C LYS A 54 -6.88 12.01 5.40
N PRO A 55 -7.27 10.92 6.09
CA PRO A 55 -6.84 10.70 7.47
C PRO A 55 -5.31 10.56 7.53
N VAL A 56 -4.70 10.93 8.67
CA VAL A 56 -3.23 10.87 8.89
C VAL A 56 -2.63 9.52 8.46
N ARG A 57 -3.34 8.41 8.70
CA ARG A 57 -2.94 7.04 8.34
C ARG A 57 -2.69 6.81 6.84
N ASP A 58 -3.28 7.64 5.98
CA ASP A 58 -3.19 7.50 4.52
C ASP A 58 -2.04 8.32 3.92
N TRP A 59 -1.37 9.15 4.74
CA TRP A 59 -0.20 9.93 4.34
C TRP A 59 1.11 9.15 4.43
N ARG A 60 1.15 8.09 5.23
CA ARG A 60 2.34 7.22 5.34
C ARG A 60 2.50 6.31 4.13
N ASP A 61 3.73 5.90 3.87
CA ASP A 61 3.95 4.71 3.04
C ASP A 61 3.35 3.50 3.76
N ARG A 62 2.47 2.78 3.05
CA ARG A 62 1.78 1.59 3.56
C ARG A 62 2.44 0.31 3.08
N GLY A 63 3.51 0.37 2.28
CA GLY A 63 4.25 -0.80 1.83
C GLY A 63 4.84 -1.57 3.01
N ILE A 64 4.42 -2.83 3.20
CA ILE A 64 5.09 -3.76 4.12
C ILE A 64 6.16 -4.54 3.38
N THR A 65 5.89 -4.89 2.13
CA THR A 65 6.82 -5.58 1.24
C THR A 65 6.73 -4.94 -0.14
N ASP A 66 7.89 -4.78 -0.77
CA ASP A 66 8.00 -4.36 -2.17
C ASP A 66 9.00 -5.28 -2.86
N LEU A 67 8.53 -6.48 -3.19
CA LEU A 67 9.32 -7.50 -3.86
C LEU A 67 8.85 -7.61 -5.32
N GLU A 68 9.81 -7.70 -6.23
CA GLU A 68 9.48 -8.10 -7.61
C GLU A 68 8.98 -9.54 -7.59
N SER A 69 7.69 -9.75 -7.88
CA SER A 69 7.06 -11.08 -7.77
C SER A 69 7.73 -12.14 -8.65
N GLY A 70 8.39 -11.72 -9.74
CA GLY A 70 9.20 -12.57 -10.59
C GLY A 70 10.41 -13.22 -9.89
N ARG A 71 10.95 -12.56 -8.85
CA ARG A 71 12.11 -13.02 -8.07
C ARG A 71 11.76 -13.98 -6.94
N ILE A 72 10.47 -14.23 -6.68
CA ILE A 72 10.06 -15.18 -5.64
C ILE A 72 10.36 -16.60 -6.14
N ALA A 73 11.29 -17.27 -5.47
CA ALA A 73 11.73 -18.62 -5.81
C ALA A 73 10.99 -19.72 -5.02
N ARG A 74 10.58 -19.42 -3.78
CA ARG A 74 9.95 -20.39 -2.86
C ARG A 74 8.91 -19.69 -2.00
N LEU A 75 7.82 -20.39 -1.71
CA LEU A 75 6.78 -19.98 -0.78
C LEU A 75 6.49 -21.13 0.18
N SER A 76 6.53 -20.86 1.48
CA SER A 76 6.19 -21.84 2.52
C SER A 76 5.05 -21.28 3.36
N PHE A 77 4.03 -22.11 3.61
CA PHE A 77 2.86 -21.76 4.39
C PHE A 77 2.69 -22.79 5.50
N THR A 78 2.51 -22.31 6.73
CA THR A 78 2.29 -23.14 7.91
C THR A 78 1.08 -22.62 8.66
N ASN A 79 0.13 -23.50 8.95
CA ASN A 79 -1.02 -23.23 9.82
C ASN A 79 -1.36 -24.46 10.67
N GLU A 80 -2.47 -24.40 11.39
CA GLU A 80 -2.99 -25.52 12.21
C GLU A 80 -3.29 -26.80 11.41
N ASN A 81 -3.47 -26.68 10.09
CA ASN A 81 -3.81 -27.80 9.20
C ASN A 81 -2.58 -28.42 8.53
N GLY A 82 -1.38 -27.84 8.72
CA GLY A 82 -0.14 -28.39 8.17
C GLY A 82 0.85 -27.35 7.65
N ALA A 83 1.89 -27.86 7.01
CA ALA A 83 2.93 -27.06 6.36
C ALA A 83 3.09 -27.49 4.90
N TRP A 84 3.09 -26.53 3.99
CA TRP A 84 3.30 -26.76 2.57
C TRP A 84 4.37 -25.84 2.04
N THR A 85 5.20 -26.37 1.15
CA THR A 85 6.23 -25.60 0.45
C THR A 85 6.02 -25.73 -1.04
N PHE A 86 6.16 -24.60 -1.74
CA PHE A 86 6.05 -24.50 -3.19
C PHE A 86 7.29 -23.82 -3.74
N GLU A 87 7.76 -24.30 -4.87
CA GLU A 87 8.93 -23.76 -5.57
C GLU A 87 8.61 -23.43 -7.00
N LYS A 88 9.28 -22.40 -7.50
CA LYS A 88 9.20 -22.01 -8.89
C LYS A 88 10.18 -22.88 -9.70
N ARG A 89 9.65 -23.67 -10.63
CA ARG A 89 10.40 -24.51 -11.58
C ARG A 89 10.24 -23.92 -12.98
N GLY A 90 11.20 -23.09 -13.39
CA GLY A 90 11.06 -22.25 -14.58
C GLY A 90 10.00 -21.17 -14.35
N ASP A 91 8.95 -21.17 -15.16
CA ASP A 91 7.81 -20.23 -15.03
C ASP A 91 6.61 -20.80 -14.26
N ALA A 92 6.65 -22.09 -13.89
CA ALA A 92 5.56 -22.77 -13.19
C ALA A 92 5.85 -22.95 -11.70
N TRP A 93 4.79 -22.97 -10.89
CA TRP A 93 4.88 -23.34 -9.47
C TRP A 93 4.60 -24.83 -9.30
N ALA A 94 5.37 -25.49 -8.43
CA ALA A 94 5.16 -26.88 -8.05
C ALA A 94 5.28 -27.03 -6.53
N GLN A 95 4.49 -27.94 -5.95
CA GLN A 95 4.67 -28.33 -4.56
C GLN A 95 5.98 -29.10 -4.37
N VAL A 96 6.66 -28.83 -3.27
CA VAL A 96 7.76 -29.64 -2.76
C VAL A 96 7.14 -30.68 -1.83
N VAL A 97 7.20 -31.95 -2.24
CA VAL A 97 6.77 -33.11 -1.44
C VAL A 97 8.03 -33.91 -1.13
N ALA A 98 8.26 -34.22 0.15
CA ALA A 98 9.40 -35.02 0.58
C ALA A 98 9.24 -36.47 0.10
N GLU A 99 10.34 -37.17 -0.14
CA GLU A 99 10.31 -38.56 -0.63
C GLU A 99 9.73 -39.54 0.40
N ASP A 100 9.85 -39.21 1.69
CA ASP A 100 9.33 -39.95 2.83
C ASP A 100 7.97 -39.40 3.34
N ALA A 101 7.31 -38.54 2.56
CA ALA A 101 6.03 -37.96 2.95
C ALA A 101 4.91 -39.01 2.95
N GLU A 102 3.97 -38.88 3.89
CA GLU A 102 2.81 -39.76 3.99
C GLU A 102 1.92 -39.70 2.72
N GLU A 103 1.22 -40.80 2.45
CA GLU A 103 0.26 -40.87 1.34
C GLU A 103 -0.83 -39.80 1.52
N GLY A 104 -0.97 -38.91 0.53
CA GLY A 104 -1.86 -37.74 0.62
C GLY A 104 -1.19 -36.42 1.02
N ALA A 105 0.13 -36.37 1.22
CA ALA A 105 0.87 -35.13 1.48
C ALA A 105 0.86 -34.14 0.29
N ALA A 106 0.67 -34.64 -0.93
CA ALA A 106 0.47 -33.80 -2.10
C ALA A 106 -0.92 -33.14 -2.06
N VAL A 107 -0.99 -31.85 -2.34
CA VAL A 107 -2.25 -31.10 -2.42
C VAL A 107 -3.09 -31.67 -3.57
N GLU A 108 -4.20 -32.30 -3.21
CA GLU A 108 -5.17 -32.77 -4.20
C GLU A 108 -5.70 -31.57 -5.01
N ASN A 109 -5.82 -31.75 -6.34
CA ASN A 109 -6.26 -30.68 -7.25
C ASN A 109 -5.39 -29.41 -7.19
N PHE A 110 -4.08 -29.59 -7.05
CA PHE A 110 -3.12 -28.49 -7.03
C PHE A 110 -3.30 -27.53 -8.22
N ASP A 111 -3.45 -26.24 -7.91
CA ASP A 111 -3.55 -25.16 -8.89
C ASP A 111 -2.42 -24.14 -8.69
N ALA A 112 -1.45 -24.17 -9.60
CA ALA A 112 -0.30 -23.26 -9.62
C ALA A 112 -0.71 -21.77 -9.72
N THR A 113 -1.89 -21.47 -10.27
CA THR A 113 -2.43 -20.11 -10.38
C THR A 113 -2.72 -19.52 -9.00
N ARG A 114 -3.20 -20.34 -8.05
CA ARG A 114 -3.42 -19.92 -6.67
C ARG A 114 -2.12 -19.54 -5.99
N VAL A 115 -1.07 -20.36 -6.15
CA VAL A 115 0.27 -20.07 -5.59
C VAL A 115 0.84 -18.78 -6.18
N ARG A 116 0.76 -18.60 -7.50
CA ARG A 116 1.18 -17.35 -8.16
C ARG A 116 0.44 -16.13 -7.63
N THR A 117 -0.86 -16.26 -7.40
CA THR A 117 -1.70 -15.18 -6.88
C THR A 117 -1.30 -14.82 -5.45
N LEU A 118 -1.13 -15.81 -4.58
CA LEU A 118 -0.65 -15.62 -3.21
C LEU A 118 0.74 -14.97 -3.18
N ALA A 119 1.69 -15.47 -3.97
CA ALA A 119 3.04 -14.89 -4.06
C ALA A 119 2.97 -13.41 -4.51
N SER A 120 2.13 -13.09 -5.50
CA SER A 120 1.97 -11.72 -6.01
C SER A 120 1.27 -10.78 -5.03
N SER A 121 0.40 -11.31 -4.18
CA SER A 121 -0.26 -10.55 -3.10
C SER A 121 0.70 -10.28 -1.94
N LEU A 122 1.45 -11.30 -1.53
CA LEU A 122 2.47 -11.17 -0.48
C LEU A 122 3.62 -10.26 -0.89
N ALA A 123 3.98 -10.22 -2.18
CA ALA A 123 5.04 -9.35 -2.69
C ALA A 123 4.74 -7.85 -2.56
N ARG A 124 3.45 -7.50 -2.47
CA ARG A 124 2.93 -6.12 -2.50
C ARG A 124 2.06 -5.84 -1.28
N MET A 125 2.35 -6.50 -0.18
CA MET A 125 1.54 -6.45 1.02
C MET A 125 1.53 -5.02 1.57
N ARG A 126 0.34 -4.51 1.88
CA ARG A 126 0.14 -3.17 2.43
C ARG A 126 -0.49 -3.20 3.81
N ALA A 127 -0.05 -2.32 4.68
CA ALA A 127 -0.62 -2.13 6.01
C ALA A 127 -2.00 -1.46 5.89
N ALA A 128 -3.00 -2.05 6.52
CA ALA A 128 -4.35 -1.49 6.61
C ALA A 128 -4.49 -0.46 7.74
N ASP A 129 -3.81 -0.66 8.88
CA ASP A 129 -3.89 0.22 10.06
C ASP A 129 -2.55 0.35 10.82
N PHE A 130 -2.51 1.13 11.89
CA PHE A 130 -1.43 1.11 12.88
C PHE A 130 -1.67 -0.08 13.84
N ALA A 131 -0.60 -0.81 14.18
CA ALA A 131 -0.63 -1.84 15.21
C ALA A 131 -0.71 -1.20 16.60
#